data_AF-A0A840SC44-F1
#
_entry.id   AF-A0A840SC44-F1
#
_cell.length_a   1.000
_cell.length_b   1.000
_cell.length_c   1.000
_cell.angle_alpha   90.00
_cell.angle_beta   90.00
_cell.angle_gamma   90.00
#
_symmetry.space_group_name_H-M   'P 1'
#
loop_
_entity.id
_entity.type
_entity.pdbx_description
1 polymer ?
#
loop_
_entity_poly.entity_id
_entity_poly.type
_entity_poly.pdbx_seq_one_letter_code
_entity_poly.pdbx_strand_id
1 'polypeptide(L)' 'MTRRVTDDTPALDAFLAAKVEIDAMLARLAALSADHFGTHPDKVNWGDVGTLNHYRARLREITDSAFSEGEHAR' A
#
# COMPACT_ATOMS: atom_id res chain seq x y z
N MET A 1 39.35 0.20 19.91
CA MET A 1 37.89 0.34 19.81
C MET A 1 37.40 -0.46 18.63
N THR A 2 37.05 -1.73 18.85
CA THR A 2 36.40 -2.58 17.85
C THR A 2 34.98 -2.05 17.66
N ARG A 3 34.67 -1.57 16.44
CA ARG A 3 33.31 -1.25 16.02
C ARG A 3 32.46 -2.48 16.31
N ARG A 4 31.54 -2.39 17.28
CA ARG A 4 30.38 -3.27 17.32
C ARG A 4 29.66 -3.02 16.00
N VAL A 5 29.91 -3.87 15.01
CA VAL A 5 28.92 -4.13 13.97
C VAL A 5 27.77 -4.68 14.78
N THR A 6 26.80 -3.83 15.08
CA THR A 6 25.51 -4.31 15.56
C THR A 6 25.06 -5.30 14.49
N ASP A 7 24.89 -6.56 14.85
CA ASP A 7 24.25 -7.56 14.00
C ASP A 7 22.80 -7.10 13.78
N ASP A 8 22.63 -6.10 12.91
CA ASP A 8 21.34 -5.54 12.51
C ASP A 8 20.61 -6.49 11.54
N THR A 9 21.17 -7.68 11.32
CA THR A 9 20.62 -8.79 10.54
C THR A 9 19.15 -9.06 10.88
N PRO A 10 18.71 -9.15 12.15
CA PRO A 10 17.29 -9.39 12.47
C PRO A 10 16.38 -8.23 12.07
N ALA A 11 16.84 -6.98 12.18
CA ALA A 11 16.07 -5.81 11.78
C ALA A 11 15.98 -5.68 10.26
N LEU A 12 17.08 -5.99 9.55
CA LEU A 12 17.11 -6.05 8.09
C LEU A 12 16.21 -7.16 7.56
N ASP A 13 16.25 -8.35 8.15
CA ASP A 13 15.39 -9.47 7.77
C ASP A 13 13.91 -9.12 8.00
N ALA A 14 13.58 -8.51 9.14
CA ALA A 14 12.22 -8.06 9.43
C ALA A 14 11.75 -6.99 8.43
N PHE A 15 12.61 -6.05 8.06
CA PHE A 15 12.32 -5.03 7.06
C PHE A 15 12.06 -5.65 5.68
N LEU A 16 12.91 -6.57 5.24
CA LEU A 16 12.76 -7.26 3.95
C LEU A 16 11.48 -8.10 3.92
N ALA A 17 11.16 -8.81 5.00
CA ALA A 17 9.93 -9.57 5.12
C ALA A 17 8.69 -8.66 5.00
N ALA A 18 8.67 -7.55 5.74
CA ALA A 18 7.60 -6.56 5.66
C ALA A 18 7.48 -5.96 4.25
N LYS A 19 8.61 -5.64 3.60
CA LYS A 19 8.61 -5.14 2.23
C LYS A 19 8.02 -6.14 1.24
N VAL A 20 8.45 -7.41 1.31
CA VAL A 20 7.93 -8.47 0.43
C VAL A 20 6.42 -8.64 0.60
N GLU A 21 5.92 -8.55 1.83
CA GLU A 21 4.49 -8.59 2.10
C GLU A 21 3.75 -7.40 1.48
N ILE A 22 4.27 -6.18 1.64
CA ILE A 22 3.72 -4.97 1.01
C ILE A 22 3.71 -5.08 -0.51
N ASP A 23 4.81 -5.51 -1.12
CA ASP A 23 4.92 -5.68 -2.57
C ASP A 23 3.86 -6.68 -3.09
N ALA A 24 3.65 -7.78 -2.36
CA ALA A 24 2.62 -8.77 -2.70
C ALA A 24 1.20 -8.21 -2.57
N MET A 25 0.92 -7.40 -1.55
CA MET A 25 -0.37 -6.72 -1.39
C MET A 25 -0.63 -5.71 -2.51
N LEU A 26 0.38 -4.91 -2.88
CA LEU A 26 0.29 -3.94 -3.98
C LEU A 26 0.06 -4.64 -5.32
N ALA A 27 0.74 -5.75 -5.59
CA ALA A 27 0.53 -6.53 -6.81
C ALA A 27 -0.91 -7.07 -6.93
N ARG A 28 -1.50 -7.54 -5.81
CA ARG A 28 -2.90 -7.98 -5.77
C ARG A 28 -3.87 -6.83 -6.05
N LEU A 29 -3.64 -5.65 -5.48
CA LEU A 29 -4.46 -4.47 -5.73
C LEU A 29 -4.37 -4.00 -7.19
N ALA A 30 -3.17 -4.03 -7.77
CA ALA A 30 -2.97 -3.69 -9.19
C ALA A 30 -3.72 -4.66 -10.11
N ALA A 31 -3.65 -5.97 -9.84
CA ALA A 31 -4.41 -6.97 -10.59
C ALA A 31 -5.92 -6.77 -10.45
N LEU A 32 -6.40 -6.49 -9.23
CA LEU A 32 -7.81 -6.18 -8.98
C LEU A 32 -8.26 -4.92 -9.72
N SER A 33 -7.42 -3.87 -9.76
CA SER A 33 -7.69 -2.66 -10.54
C SER A 33 -7.76 -2.94 -12.05
N ALA A 34 -6.89 -3.80 -12.57
CA ALA A 34 -6.93 -4.20 -13.98
C ALA A 34 -8.22 -4.97 -14.32
N ASP A 35 -8.75 -5.73 -13.36
CA ASP A 35 -10.05 -6.42 -13.44
C ASP A 35 -11.23 -5.53 -13.02
N HIS A 36 -11.10 -4.20 -13.08
CA HIS A 36 -12.17 -3.24 -12.77
C HIS A 36 -12.78 -3.43 -11.36
N PHE A 37 -11.96 -3.83 -10.39
CA PHE A 37 -12.38 -4.21 -9.05
C PHE A 37 -13.43 -5.32 -9.00
N GLY A 38 -13.44 -6.21 -10.00
CA GLY A 38 -14.42 -7.30 -10.13
C GLY A 38 -15.81 -6.83 -10.58
N THR A 39 -15.96 -5.57 -10.98
CA THR A 39 -17.23 -4.99 -11.41
C THR A 39 -17.27 -4.86 -12.93
N HIS A 40 -18.33 -5.38 -13.54
CA HIS A 40 -18.58 -5.17 -14.96
C HIS A 40 -18.99 -3.70 -15.20
N PRO A 41 -18.40 -2.96 -16.15
CA PRO A 41 -18.71 -1.55 -16.40
C PRO A 41 -20.22 -1.26 -16.55
N ASP A 42 -20.95 -2.13 -17.24
CA ASP A 42 -22.41 -1.99 -17.44
C ASP A 42 -23.26 -2.26 -16.19
N LYS A 43 -22.66 -2.76 -15.10
CA LYS A 43 -23.34 -3.08 -13.83
C LYS A 43 -22.95 -2.17 -12.67
N VAL A 44 -22.08 -1.19 -12.93
CA VAL A 44 -21.61 -0.24 -11.92
C VAL A 44 -22.78 0.55 -11.36
N ASN A 45 -22.87 0.59 -10.04
CA ASN A 45 -23.85 1.39 -9.30
C ASN A 45 -23.17 2.24 -8.21
N TRP A 46 -23.96 3.06 -7.52
CA TRP A 46 -23.46 3.95 -6.46
C TRP A 46 -22.84 3.22 -5.26
N GLY A 47 -23.24 1.97 -5.00
CA GLY A 47 -22.61 1.13 -4.00
C GLY A 47 -21.17 0.76 -4.38
N ASP A 48 -20.94 0.41 -5.64
CA ASP A 48 -19.59 0.15 -6.16
C ASP A 48 -18.70 1.40 -6.05
N VAL A 49 -19.25 2.56 -6.41
CA VAL A 49 -18.56 3.86 -6.28
C VAL A 49 -18.19 4.14 -4.81
N GLY A 50 -19.09 3.83 -3.87
CA GLY A 50 -18.82 3.94 -2.43
C GLY A 50 -17.64 3.07 -1.99
N THR A 51 -17.62 1.81 -2.41
CA THR A 51 -16.51 0.87 -2.13
C THR A 51 -15.18 1.36 -2.72
N LEU A 52 -15.16 1.82 -3.98
CA LEU A 52 -13.95 2.37 -4.58
C LEU A 52 -13.45 3.63 -3.86
N ASN A 53 -14.34 4.53 -3.46
CA ASN A 53 -13.96 5.71 -2.68
C ASN A 53 -13.33 5.34 -1.34
N HIS A 54 -13.81 4.27 -0.70
CA HIS A 54 -13.26 3.77 0.53
C HIS A 54 -11.83 3.23 0.37
N TYR A 55 -11.55 2.48 -0.70
CA TYR A 55 -10.20 2.02 -1.02
C TYR A 55 -9.27 3.18 -1.40
N ARG A 56 -9.77 4.12 -2.22
CA ARG A 56 -9.05 5.33 -2.61
C ARG A 56 -8.60 6.14 -1.38
N ALA A 57 -9.49 6.35 -0.40
CA ALA A 57 -9.17 7.13 0.78
C ALA A 57 -8.00 6.54 1.58
N ARG A 58 -8.00 5.21 1.78
CA ARG A 58 -6.90 4.52 2.49
C ARG A 58 -5.58 4.56 1.72
N LEU A 59 -5.62 4.31 0.41
CA LEU A 59 -4.41 4.37 -0.41
C LEU A 59 -3.82 5.77 -0.42
N ARG A 60 -4.68 6.79 -0.44
CA ARG A 60 -4.26 8.18 -0.35
C ARG A 60 -3.59 8.49 0.98
N GLU A 61 -4.18 8.11 2.11
CA GLU A 61 -3.58 8.30 3.43
C GLU A 61 -2.18 7.69 3.54
N ILE A 62 -2.00 6.45 3.04
CA ILE A 62 -0.72 5.76 3.02
C ILE A 62 0.30 6.50 2.13
N THR A 63 -0.13 6.95 0.96
CA THR A 63 0.73 7.65 -0.01
C THR A 63 1.13 9.03 0.51
N ASP A 64 0.17 9.81 1.00
CA ASP A 64 0.38 11.13 1.56
C ASP A 64 1.38 11.06 2.74
N SER A 65 1.25 10.05 3.62
CA SER A 65 2.20 9.79 4.70
C SER A 65 3.60 9.39 4.20
N ALA A 66 3.69 8.53 3.17
CA ALA A 66 4.96 8.07 2.63
C ALA A 66 5.75 9.17 1.89
N PHE A 67 5.06 10.10 1.23
CA PHE A 67 5.67 11.17 0.44
C PHE A 67 5.69 12.54 1.12
N SER A 68 5.16 12.64 2.36
CA SER A 68 4.98 13.93 3.04
C SER A 68 4.13 14.91 2.22
N GLU A 69 3.01 14.42 1.68
CA GLU A 69 2.04 15.20 0.90
C GLU A 69 0.76 15.41 1.71
N GLY A 70 -0.11 16.34 1.28
CA GLY A 70 -1.40 16.60 1.94
C GLY A 70 -1.25 17.17 3.36
N GLU A 71 -1.92 16.56 4.34
CA GLU A 71 -1.81 16.96 5.77
C GLU A 71 -0.40 16.77 6.34
N HIS A 72 0.42 15.92 5.71
CA HIS A 72 1.77 15.61 6.14
C HIS A 72 2.86 16.41 5.41
N ALA A 73 2.47 17.34 4.53
CA ALA A 73 3.39 18.31 3.95
C ALA A 73 3.93 19.24 5.04
N ARG A 74 5.26 19.36 5.13
CA ARG A 74 5.95 20.31 6.00
C ARG A 74 6.05 21.69 5.36
#